data_AF-A0A972QWU7-F1
#
_entry.id   AF-A0A972QWU7-F1
#
_cell.length_a   1.000
_cell.length_b   1.000
_cell.length_c   1.000
_cell.angle_alpha   90.00
_cell.angle_beta   90.00
_cell.angle_gamma   90.00
#
_symmetry.space_group_name_H-M   'P 1'
#
loop_
_entity.id
_entity.type
_entity.pdbx_description
1 polymer ?
#
loop_
_entity_poly.entity_id
_entity_poly.type
_entity_poly.pdbx_seq_one_letter_code
_entity_poly.pdbx_strand_id
1 'polypeptide(L)'
;MKHSIIVLIFILAILYLPTTAYAHGAKIEYTVATNIEIVAKYDSGEPMAKAQVSIYAPDNPSTPWLTGTCDEEGRFSFTPDTSIPGTWDIQVRQAGHGDMIHITIDEGSVSGSSSSGYSTGQIIIMAVCVIWGILGTALFFKRRKA
;
A
#
# COMPACT_ATOMS: atom_id res chain seq x y z
N MET A 1 58.81 15.26 -52.63
CA MET A 1 59.27 15.54 -51.25
C MET A 1 58.68 16.84 -50.69
N LYS A 2 58.92 18.00 -51.32
CA LYS A 2 58.43 19.31 -50.82
C LYS A 2 56.90 19.42 -50.72
N HIS A 3 56.18 18.95 -51.74
CA HIS A 3 54.70 18.93 -51.74
C HIS A 3 54.11 17.96 -50.71
N SER A 4 54.76 16.82 -50.45
CA SER A 4 54.33 15.84 -49.44
C SER A 4 54.45 16.40 -48.02
N ILE A 5 55.48 17.20 -47.73
CA ILE A 5 55.66 17.88 -46.44
C ILE A 5 54.61 18.98 -46.25
N ILE A 6 54.30 19.75 -47.29
CA ILE A 6 53.26 20.80 -47.23
C ILE A 6 51.87 20.17 -46.99
N VAL A 7 51.56 19.08 -47.70
CA VAL A 7 50.31 18.33 -47.49
C VAL A 7 50.23 17.77 -46.07
N LEU A 8 51.33 17.23 -45.54
CA LEU A 8 51.39 16.74 -44.17
C LEU A 8 51.14 17.87 -43.14
N ILE A 9 51.79 19.03 -43.31
CA ILE A 9 51.60 20.19 -42.44
C ILE A 9 50.15 20.69 -42.51
N PHE A 10 49.56 20.71 -43.70
CA PHE A 10 48.18 21.15 -43.89
C PHE A 10 47.17 20.20 -43.23
N ILE A 11 47.37 18.89 -43.36
CA ILE A 11 46.56 17.87 -42.68
C ILE A 11 46.71 18.03 -41.16
N LEU A 12 47.94 18.17 -40.65
CA LEU A 12 48.19 18.36 -39.23
C LEU A 12 47.47 19.61 -38.71
N ALA A 13 47.51 20.73 -39.45
CA ALA A 13 46.82 21.96 -39.08
C ALA A 13 45.29 21.81 -38.98
N ILE A 14 44.68 20.98 -39.83
CA ILE A 14 43.24 20.67 -39.77
C ILE A 14 42.89 19.85 -38.52
N LEU A 15 43.75 18.91 -38.12
CA LEU A 15 43.58 18.10 -36.90
C LEU A 15 43.70 18.91 -35.60
N TYR A 16 44.34 20.08 -35.63
CA TYR A 16 44.51 20.97 -34.47
C TYR A 16 43.37 21.99 -34.30
N LEU A 17 42.36 22.00 -35.17
CA LEU A 17 41.20 22.88 -35.02
C LEU A 17 40.34 22.42 -33.84
N PRO A 18 40.08 23.27 -32.82
CA PRO A 18 39.26 22.88 -31.68
C PRO A 18 37.80 22.69 -32.12
N THR A 19 37.28 21.47 -32.00
CA THR A 19 35.87 21.18 -32.22
C THR A 19 35.11 21.25 -30.90
N THR A 20 33.97 21.94 -30.86
CA THR A 20 33.04 21.89 -29.72
C THR A 20 32.40 20.50 -29.66
N ALA A 21 32.74 19.73 -28.63
CA ALA A 21 32.08 18.47 -28.34
C ALA A 21 30.85 18.73 -27.44
N TYR A 22 29.65 18.47 -27.94
CA TYR A 22 28.42 18.51 -27.14
C TYR A 22 28.28 17.22 -26.32
N ALA A 23 29.05 17.12 -25.24
CA ALA A 23 28.83 16.09 -24.25
C ALA A 23 27.51 16.37 -23.51
N HIS A 24 26.55 15.45 -23.60
CA HIS A 24 25.30 15.56 -22.86
C HIS A 24 25.57 15.19 -21.39
N GLY A 25 25.27 16.11 -20.47
CA GLY A 25 25.21 15.80 -19.05
C GLY A 25 23.83 15.24 -18.68
N ALA A 26 23.79 14.16 -17.90
CA ALA A 26 22.56 13.68 -17.28
C ALA A 26 22.45 14.26 -15.86
N LYS A 27 21.32 14.87 -15.53
CA LYS A 27 20.98 15.29 -14.16
C LYS A 27 19.91 14.34 -13.63
N ILE A 28 20.18 13.71 -12.49
CA ILE A 28 19.23 12.81 -11.82
C ILE A 28 18.89 13.41 -10.46
N GLU A 29 17.60 13.54 -10.19
CA GLU A 29 17.05 13.92 -8.89
C GLU A 29 16.17 12.77 -8.39
N TYR A 30 16.25 12.46 -7.09
CA TYR A 30 15.46 11.38 -6.49
C TYR A 30 14.92 11.78 -5.11
N THR A 31 13.85 11.13 -4.69
CA THR A 31 13.27 11.26 -3.34
C THR A 31 12.91 9.87 -2.86
N VAL A 32 13.29 9.53 -1.64
CA VAL A 32 12.92 8.27 -1.00
C VAL A 32 11.68 8.53 -0.15
N ALA A 33 10.60 7.80 -0.43
CA ALA A 33 9.34 7.91 0.28
C ALA A 33 8.79 6.53 0.64
N THR A 34 8.02 6.46 1.72
CA THR A 34 7.30 5.25 2.13
C THR A 34 6.16 4.98 1.15
N ASN A 35 6.07 3.76 0.63
CA ASN A 35 4.92 3.33 -0.16
C ASN A 35 4.18 2.22 0.59
N ILE A 36 2.86 2.36 0.70
CA ILE A 36 1.98 1.36 1.31
C ILE A 36 1.18 0.71 0.18
N GLU A 37 1.26 -0.61 0.10
CA GLU A 37 0.42 -1.44 -0.76
C GLU A 37 -0.63 -2.17 0.08
N ILE A 38 -1.88 -2.10 -0.37
CA ILE A 38 -3.02 -2.85 0.18
C ILE A 38 -3.38 -3.94 -0.84
N VAL A 39 -3.68 -5.14 -0.35
CA VAL A 39 -4.22 -6.24 -1.16
C VAL A 39 -5.55 -6.68 -0.56
N ALA A 40 -6.64 -6.34 -1.23
CA ALA A 40 -8.00 -6.64 -0.79
C ALA A 40 -8.51 -7.93 -1.43
N LYS A 41 -8.98 -8.85 -0.60
CA LYS A 41 -9.54 -10.14 -1.00
C LYS A 41 -10.78 -10.46 -0.17
N TYR A 42 -11.70 -11.20 -0.76
CA TYR A 42 -12.79 -11.84 -0.02
C TYR A 42 -12.25 -13.00 0.85
N ASP A 43 -13.06 -13.46 1.81
CA ASP A 43 -12.73 -14.64 2.63
C ASP A 43 -12.52 -15.92 1.81
N SER A 44 -13.06 -15.96 0.59
CA SER A 44 -12.81 -17.02 -0.41
C SER A 44 -11.39 -16.99 -1.00
N GLY A 45 -10.65 -15.89 -0.80
CA GLY A 45 -9.36 -15.62 -1.44
C GLY A 45 -9.45 -14.92 -2.79
N GLU A 46 -10.66 -14.72 -3.33
CA GLU A 46 -10.87 -13.99 -4.58
C GLU A 46 -10.50 -12.51 -4.44
N PRO A 47 -9.78 -11.91 -5.41
CA PRO A 47 -9.46 -10.48 -5.38
C PRO A 47 -10.71 -9.59 -5.37
N MET A 48 -10.66 -8.51 -4.59
CA MET A 48 -11.67 -7.47 -4.63
C MET A 48 -11.38 -6.48 -5.77
N ALA A 49 -11.50 -6.96 -7.01
CA ALA A 49 -11.20 -6.19 -8.22
C ALA A 49 -12.08 -4.94 -8.32
N LYS A 50 -11.50 -3.76 -8.56
CA LYS A 50 -12.24 -2.48 -8.62
C LYS A 50 -12.98 -2.10 -7.32
N ALA A 51 -12.54 -2.62 -6.18
CA ALA A 51 -13.04 -2.13 -4.89
C ALA A 51 -12.70 -0.66 -4.67
N GLN A 52 -13.62 0.08 -4.04
CA GLN A 52 -13.42 1.48 -3.68
C GLN A 52 -12.53 1.57 -2.44
N VAL A 53 -11.51 2.43 -2.51
CA VAL A 53 -10.60 2.69 -1.39
C VAL A 53 -10.83 4.12 -0.89
N SER A 54 -10.91 4.29 0.43
CA SER A 54 -10.95 5.60 1.09
C SER A 54 -9.96 5.62 2.25
N ILE A 55 -9.04 6.57 2.22
CA ILE A 55 -7.97 6.73 3.20
C ILE A 55 -8.23 8.01 3.97
N TYR A 56 -8.22 7.92 5.29
CA TYR A 56 -8.45 9.02 6.21
C TYR A 56 -7.17 9.33 6.98
N ALA A 57 -6.79 10.60 6.97
CA ALA A 57 -5.63 11.07 7.70
C ALA A 57 -5.97 11.28 9.19
N PRO A 58 -5.00 11.10 10.11
CA PRO A 58 -5.21 11.24 11.56
C PRO A 58 -5.78 12.60 11.99
N ASP A 59 -5.46 13.66 11.25
CA ASP A 59 -5.86 15.04 11.53
C ASP A 59 -7.30 15.37 11.09
N ASN A 60 -7.86 14.60 10.15
CA ASN A 60 -9.24 14.73 9.68
C ASN A 60 -9.87 13.36 9.37
N PRO A 61 -10.25 12.57 10.40
CA PRO A 61 -10.76 11.22 10.22
C PRO A 61 -12.19 11.16 9.64
N SER A 62 -12.87 12.31 9.50
CA SER A 62 -14.24 12.37 8.97
C SER A 62 -14.30 12.61 7.46
N THR A 63 -13.19 13.02 6.84
CA THR A 63 -13.12 13.33 5.40
C THR A 63 -12.00 12.51 4.77
N PRO A 64 -12.25 11.75 3.69
CA PRO A 64 -11.18 11.04 3.01
C PRO A 64 -10.10 12.01 2.52
N TRP A 65 -8.86 11.74 2.92
CA TRP A 65 -7.67 12.41 2.40
C TRP A 65 -7.37 11.97 0.96
N LEU A 66 -7.54 10.66 0.69
CA LEU A 66 -7.38 10.08 -0.64
C LEU A 66 -8.47 9.05 -0.88
N THR A 67 -9.04 9.06 -2.08
CA THR A 67 -9.94 8.02 -2.57
C THR A 67 -9.35 7.38 -3.82
N GLY A 68 -9.62 6.09 -4.01
CA GLY A 68 -9.11 5.35 -5.16
C GLY A 68 -9.92 4.11 -5.46
N THR A 69 -9.38 3.29 -6.35
CA THR A 69 -10.00 2.04 -6.77
C THR A 69 -8.91 1.00 -6.96
N CYS A 70 -9.12 -0.20 -6.43
CA CYS A 70 -8.18 -1.31 -6.61
C CYS A 70 -8.07 -1.73 -8.09
N ASP A 71 -6.92 -2.30 -8.45
CA ASP A 71 -6.74 -2.97 -9.74
C ASP A 71 -7.52 -4.30 -9.83
N GLU A 72 -7.33 -5.04 -10.93
CA GLU A 72 -8.03 -6.33 -11.16
C GLU A 72 -7.54 -7.44 -10.20
N GLU A 73 -6.34 -7.29 -9.64
CA GLU A 73 -5.78 -8.16 -8.61
C GLU A 73 -6.13 -7.72 -7.18
N GLY A 74 -7.01 -6.72 -7.03
CA GLY A 74 -7.48 -6.21 -5.74
C GLY A 74 -6.45 -5.35 -5.01
N ARG A 75 -5.42 -4.85 -5.70
CA ARG A 75 -4.34 -4.06 -5.10
C ARG A 75 -4.60 -2.57 -5.22
N PHE A 76 -4.12 -1.83 -4.23
CA PHE A 76 -4.08 -0.38 -4.25
C PHE A 76 -2.86 0.12 -3.49
N SER A 77 -2.09 1.03 -4.09
CA SER A 77 -0.88 1.59 -3.48
C SER A 77 -0.98 3.09 -3.34
N PHE A 78 -0.47 3.60 -2.23
CA PHE A 78 -0.42 5.03 -1.96
C PHE A 78 0.81 5.40 -1.14
N THR A 79 1.16 6.67 -1.18
CA THR A 79 2.23 7.25 -0.36
C THR A 79 1.59 8.24 0.62
N PRO A 80 1.55 7.94 1.92
CA PRO A 80 0.98 8.83 2.92
C PRO A 80 1.84 10.10 3.09
N ASP A 81 1.23 11.19 3.52
CA ASP A 81 1.96 12.38 3.93
C ASP A 81 2.60 12.13 5.30
N THR A 82 3.92 11.92 5.31
CA THR A 82 4.68 11.65 6.53
C THR A 82 4.79 12.86 7.47
N SER A 83 4.35 14.06 7.05
CA SER A 83 4.22 15.21 7.93
C SER A 83 3.00 15.12 8.85
N ILE A 84 2.08 14.18 8.60
CA ILE A 84 0.89 13.90 9.41
C ILE A 84 1.09 12.57 10.16
N PRO A 85 1.74 12.59 11.35
CA PRO A 85 1.95 11.39 12.13
C PRO A 85 0.64 10.89 12.77
N GLY A 86 0.60 9.60 13.09
CA GLY A 86 -0.51 8.96 13.79
C GLY A 86 -1.13 7.80 13.02
N THR A 87 -2.33 7.41 13.44
CA THR A 87 -3.05 6.27 12.87
C THR A 87 -3.91 6.70 11.69
N TRP A 88 -3.54 6.22 10.51
CA TRP A 88 -4.30 6.35 9.28
C TRP A 88 -5.31 5.22 9.16
N ASP A 89 -6.53 5.57 8.77
CA ASP A 89 -7.61 4.60 8.56
C ASP A 89 -7.79 4.37 7.06
N ILE A 90 -7.76 3.10 6.65
CA ILE A 90 -7.90 2.71 5.25
C ILE A 90 -9.11 1.81 5.14
N GLN A 91 -10.13 2.27 4.44
CA GLN A 91 -11.33 1.51 4.15
C GLN A 91 -11.28 0.99 2.71
N VAL A 92 -11.59 -0.30 2.53
CA VAL A 92 -11.81 -0.90 1.21
C VAL A 92 -13.22 -1.48 1.15
N ARG A 93 -14.01 -1.10 0.15
CA ARG A 93 -15.42 -1.54 0.01
C ARG A 93 -15.76 -1.94 -1.42
N GLN A 94 -16.53 -3.03 -1.55
CA GLN A 94 -17.10 -3.49 -2.81
C GLN A 94 -18.42 -4.23 -2.57
N ALA A 95 -19.48 -3.86 -3.30
CA ALA A 95 -20.76 -4.56 -3.30
C ALA A 95 -21.31 -4.90 -1.88
N GLY A 96 -21.25 -3.92 -0.97
CA GLY A 96 -21.74 -4.08 0.41
C GLY A 96 -20.80 -4.84 1.35
N HIS A 97 -19.69 -5.39 0.84
CA HIS A 97 -18.61 -5.98 1.62
C HIS A 97 -17.48 -4.96 1.78
N GLY A 98 -16.71 -5.08 2.84
CA GLY A 98 -15.54 -4.24 3.04
C GLY A 98 -14.95 -4.38 4.42
N ASP A 99 -13.74 -3.87 4.57
CA ASP A 99 -12.99 -3.89 5.82
C ASP A 99 -12.27 -2.55 6.00
N MET A 100 -11.79 -2.31 7.21
CA MET A 100 -10.98 -1.16 7.57
C MET A 100 -9.72 -1.62 8.30
N ILE A 101 -8.57 -1.13 7.85
CA ILE A 101 -7.28 -1.37 8.50
C ILE A 101 -6.72 -0.07 9.05
N HIS A 102 -5.87 -0.21 10.07
CA HIS A 102 -5.25 0.91 10.77
C HIS A 102 -3.73 0.82 10.61
N ILE A 103 -3.14 1.87 10.06
CA ILE A 103 -1.68 1.97 9.87
C ILE A 103 -1.17 3.15 10.68
N THR A 104 -0.32 2.87 11.67
CA THR A 104 0.36 3.91 12.44
C THR A 104 1.65 4.29 11.75
N ILE A 105 1.81 5.59 11.51
CA ILE A 105 3.00 6.21 10.93
C ILE A 105 3.61 7.13 11.98
N ASP A 106 4.78 6.75 12.48
CA ASP A 106 5.59 7.53 13.43
C ASP A 106 6.97 7.86 12.82
N GLU A 107 7.76 8.68 13.51
CA GLU A 107 9.13 9.03 13.09
C GLU A 107 10.00 7.77 12.87
N GLY A 108 10.07 7.32 11.62
CA GLY A 108 10.92 6.21 11.19
C GLY A 108 10.33 4.80 11.37
N SER A 109 9.06 4.65 11.76
CA SER A 109 8.42 3.33 11.81
C SER A 109 7.00 3.33 11.26
N VAL A 110 6.67 2.28 10.51
CA VAL A 110 5.33 2.03 9.98
C VAL A 110 4.87 0.69 10.55
N SER A 111 3.78 0.71 11.30
CA SER A 111 3.19 -0.50 11.88
C SER A 111 1.74 -0.60 11.45
N GLY A 112 1.38 -1.72 10.82
CA GLY A 112 0.01 -2.03 10.44
C GLY A 112 -0.61 -3.02 11.40
N SER A 113 -1.88 -2.80 11.75
CA SER A 113 -2.73 -3.83 12.35
C SER A 113 -3.88 -4.11 11.40
N SER A 114 -4.07 -5.38 11.05
CA SER A 114 -5.22 -5.86 10.29
C SER A 114 -6.13 -6.68 11.22
N SER A 115 -7.42 -6.37 11.23
CA SER A 115 -8.44 -7.15 11.93
C SER A 115 -9.12 -8.12 10.96
N SER A 116 -8.38 -9.04 10.32
CA SER A 116 -9.01 -9.96 9.37
C SER A 116 -9.52 -11.24 10.05
N GLY A 117 -10.84 -11.39 10.12
CA GLY A 117 -11.53 -12.66 10.36
C GLY A 117 -11.35 -13.30 11.75
N TYR A 118 -12.22 -14.26 12.06
CA TYR A 118 -12.06 -15.11 13.24
C TYR A 118 -11.32 -16.39 12.87
N SER A 119 -10.32 -16.75 13.67
CA SER A 119 -9.67 -18.06 13.59
C SER A 119 -10.67 -19.20 13.86
N THR A 120 -10.37 -20.38 13.33
CA THR A 120 -11.17 -21.61 13.57
C THR A 120 -11.35 -21.87 15.07
N GLY A 121 -10.31 -21.64 15.88
CA GLY A 121 -10.38 -21.80 17.33
C GLY A 121 -11.36 -20.83 17.99
N GLN A 122 -11.36 -19.54 17.59
CA GLN A 122 -12.33 -18.56 18.06
C GLN A 122 -13.76 -18.97 17.70
N ILE A 123 -13.98 -19.45 16.46
CA ILE A 123 -15.29 -19.94 16.02
C ILE A 123 -15.76 -21.14 16.87
N ILE A 124 -14.87 -22.09 17.14
CA ILE A 124 -15.18 -23.25 17.99
C ILE A 124 -15.56 -22.80 19.41
N ILE A 125 -14.78 -21.90 20.02
CA ILE A 125 -15.07 -21.39 21.36
C ILE A 125 -16.44 -20.70 21.39
N MET A 126 -16.73 -19.86 20.40
CA MET A 126 -18.04 -19.20 20.27
C MET A 126 -19.18 -20.23 20.19
N ALA A 127 -19.03 -21.28 19.37
CA ALA A 127 -20.02 -22.34 19.25
C ALA A 127 -20.25 -23.08 20.57
N VAL A 128 -19.17 -23.41 21.30
CA VAL A 128 -19.25 -24.07 22.62
C VAL A 128 -19.99 -23.19 23.63
N CYS A 129 -19.69 -21.89 23.68
CA CYS A 129 -20.37 -20.95 24.58
C CYS A 129 -21.87 -20.86 24.28
N VAL A 130 -22.26 -20.83 22.99
CA VAL A 130 -23.68 -20.80 22.58
C VAL A 130 -24.39 -22.10 22.99
N ILE A 131 -23.81 -23.26 22.71
CA ILE A 131 -24.38 -24.57 23.09
C ILE A 131 -24.53 -24.65 24.61
N TRP A 132 -23.50 -24.26 25.36
CA TRP A 132 -23.54 -24.22 26.82
C TRP A 132 -24.64 -23.31 27.35
N GLY A 133 -24.80 -22.12 26.77
CA GLY A 133 -25.85 -21.16 27.14
C GLY A 133 -27.27 -21.72 26.91
N ILE A 134 -27.49 -22.38 25.78
CA ILE A 134 -28.77 -23.03 25.46
C ILE A 134 -29.06 -24.17 26.45
N LEU A 135 -28.08 -25.05 26.69
CA LEU A 135 -28.23 -26.17 27.64
C LEU A 135 -28.47 -25.68 29.07
N GLY A 136 -27.70 -24.67 29.51
CA GLY A 136 -27.86 -24.07 30.83
C GLY A 136 -29.25 -23.46 31.01
N THR A 137 -29.74 -22.72 30.02
CA THR A 137 -31.07 -22.12 30.03
C THR A 137 -32.17 -23.20 30.07
N ALA A 138 -32.07 -24.25 29.25
CA ALA A 138 -33.02 -25.36 29.25
C ALA A 138 -33.06 -26.11 30.60
N LEU A 139 -31.90 -26.38 31.21
CA LEU A 139 -31.80 -27.04 32.51
C LEU A 139 -32.34 -26.15 33.65
N PHE A 140 -32.11 -24.84 33.58
CA PHE A 140 -32.64 -23.88 34.55
C PHE A 140 -34.18 -23.90 34.61
N PHE A 141 -34.84 -23.89 33.45
CA PHE A 141 -36.31 -23.96 33.40
C PHE A 141 -36.85 -25.36 33.71
N LYS A 142 -36.12 -26.44 33.37
CA LYS A 142 -36.49 -27.82 33.75
C LYS A 142 -36.54 -28.03 35.26
N ARG A 143 -35.73 -27.29 36.04
CA ARG A 143 -35.65 -27.41 37.49
C ARG A 143 -36.85 -26.81 38.24
N ARG A 144 -37.76 -26.08 37.58
CA ARG A 144 -39.03 -25.62 38.19
C ARG A 144 -40.13 -26.69 38.11
N LYS A 145 -39.94 -27.78 38.86
CA LYS A 145 -41.02 -28.62 39.39
C LYS A 145 -40.57 -29.15 40.74
N ALA A 146 -40.77 -28.31 41.76
CA ALA A 146 -40.89 -28.67 43.16
C ALA A 146 -42.02 -27.82 43.72
#